data_AF-X1VE72-F1
#
_entry.id   AF-X1VE72-F1
#
_cell.length_a   1.000
_cell.length_b   1.000
_cell.length_c   1.000
_cell.angle_alpha   90.00
_cell.angle_beta   90.00
_cell.angle_gamma   90.00
#
_symmetry.space_group_name_H-M   'P 1'
#
loop_
_entity.id
_entity.type
_entity.pdbx_description
1 polymer ?
#
loop_
_entity_poly.entity_id
_entity_poly.type
_entity_poly.pdbx_seq_one_letter_code
_entity_poly.pdbx_strand_id
1 'polypeptide(L)'
;GESVAQEKSKIEVVSKKPPGGWAANEGQNVLVQDNETGEIHTGSIRIKAVTCGKKGCTKCPHHIYAYAKFRTGKKVTEKYLGVAR
;
A
#
# COMPACT_ATOMS: atom_id res chain seq x y z
N GLY A 1 1.74 -22.77 -16.23
CA GLY A 1 2.92 -22.13 -15.64
C GLY A 1 2.50 -20.76 -15.22
N GLU A 2 2.43 -20.50 -13.92
CA GLU A 2 2.07 -19.19 -13.34
C GLU A 2 2.49 -19.24 -11.87
N SER A 3 3.80 -19.37 -11.64
CA SER A 3 4.37 -19.16 -10.32
C SER A 3 4.57 -17.66 -10.18
N VAL A 4 3.57 -17.00 -9.60
CA VAL A 4 3.67 -15.62 -9.12
C VAL A 4 4.80 -15.61 -8.10
N ALA A 5 6.01 -15.27 -8.58
CA ALA A 5 7.11 -14.91 -7.71
C ALA A 5 6.64 -13.68 -6.92
N GLN A 6 6.15 -13.92 -5.70
CA GLN A 6 6.25 -12.96 -4.62
C GLN A 6 7.75 -12.80 -4.34
N GLU A 7 8.44 -12.15 -5.27
CA GLU A 7 9.76 -11.60 -5.04
C GLU A 7 9.61 -10.71 -3.81
N LYS A 8 10.39 -11.01 -2.78
CA LYS A 8 10.41 -10.28 -1.53
C LYS A 8 11.07 -8.93 -1.77
N SER A 9 10.54 -8.15 -2.71
CA SER A 9 11.08 -6.85 -3.02
C SER A 9 11.04 -6.03 -1.75
N LYS A 10 12.23 -5.68 -1.28
CA LYS A 10 12.46 -4.94 -0.03
C LYS A 10 12.10 -3.47 -0.26
N ILE A 11 10.88 -3.26 -0.72
CA ILE A 11 10.35 -1.98 -1.14
C ILE A 11 9.90 -1.23 0.12
N GLU A 12 10.43 -0.02 0.29
CA GLU A 12 10.14 0.85 1.41
C GLU A 12 9.49 2.15 0.91
N VAL A 13 8.45 2.60 1.60
CA VAL A 13 7.89 3.93 1.35
C VAL A 13 8.72 4.93 2.13
N VAL A 14 9.43 5.78 1.40
CA VAL A 14 10.35 6.80 1.96
C VAL A 14 9.63 8.09 2.33
N SER A 15 8.37 8.26 1.90
CA SER A 15 7.55 9.41 2.31
C SER A 15 7.25 9.37 3.81
N LYS A 16 7.40 10.51 4.50
CA LYS A 16 7.11 10.65 5.93
C LYS A 16 5.67 10.24 6.21
N LYS A 17 5.49 9.33 7.18
CA LYS A 17 4.19 9.02 7.78
C LYS A 17 3.62 10.31 8.40
N PRO A 18 2.40 10.75 8.04
CA PRO A 18 1.84 11.98 8.58
C PRO A 18 1.55 11.85 10.09
N PRO A 19 1.54 12.97 10.84
CA PRO A 19 1.22 12.96 12.27
C PRO A 19 -0.22 12.46 12.46
N GLY A 20 -0.41 11.36 13.20
CA GLY A 20 -1.71 10.72 13.46
C GLY A 20 -1.89 9.31 12.87
N GLY A 21 -0.98 8.83 12.02
CA GLY A 21 -1.12 7.53 11.35
C GLY A 21 -0.88 7.65 9.85
N TRP A 22 -1.38 6.72 9.03
CA TRP A 22 -1.56 7.02 7.61
C TRP A 22 -2.80 7.89 7.46
N ALA A 23 -2.73 9.15 7.89
CA ALA A 23 -3.62 10.23 7.45
C ALA A 23 -3.29 10.58 5.98
N ALA A 24 -3.24 9.54 5.15
CA ALA A 24 -2.86 9.63 3.77
C ALA A 24 -4.15 9.74 2.97
N ASN A 25 -4.30 10.84 2.25
CA ASN A 25 -5.47 11.06 1.40
C ASN A 25 -5.39 10.11 0.20
N GLU A 26 -6.54 9.63 -0.28
CA GLU A 26 -6.57 8.87 -1.53
C GLU A 26 -5.97 9.72 -2.66
N GLY A 27 -5.07 9.12 -3.44
CA GLY A 27 -4.37 9.81 -4.52
C GLY A 27 -3.15 10.63 -4.09
N GLN A 28 -2.83 10.71 -2.79
CA GLN A 28 -1.61 11.39 -2.33
C GLN A 28 -0.36 10.74 -2.97
N ASN A 29 0.52 11.56 -3.53
CA ASN A 29 1.77 11.08 -4.12
C ASN A 29 2.73 10.60 -3.01
N VAL A 30 3.40 9.48 -3.28
CA VAL A 30 4.44 8.93 -2.41
C VAL A 30 5.66 8.54 -3.21
N LEU A 31 6.83 8.66 -2.59
CA LEU A 31 8.07 8.11 -3.10
C LEU A 31 8.28 6.74 -2.48
N VAL A 32 8.64 5.79 -3.33
CA VAL A 32 8.83 4.40 -2.98
C VAL A 32 10.22 4.02 -3.46
N GLN A 33 11.08 3.60 -2.54
CA GLN A 33 12.43 3.16 -2.88
C GLN A 33 12.48 1.64 -2.92
N ASP A 34 13.01 1.11 -4.01
CA ASP A 34 13.38 -0.28 -4.08
C ASP A 34 14.78 -0.46 -3.46
N ASN A 35 14.89 -1.24 -2.38
CA ASN A 35 16.19 -1.41 -1.70
C ASN A 35 17.13 -2.39 -2.41
N GLU A 36 16.68 -3.11 -3.44
CA GLU A 36 17.53 -4.04 -4.19
C GLU A 36 18.25 -3.32 -5.33
N THR A 37 17.53 -2.48 -6.06
CA THR A 37 18.03 -1.70 -7.20
C THR A 37 18.48 -0.28 -6.81
N GLY A 38 17.95 0.25 -5.71
CA GLY A 38 18.13 1.65 -5.32
C GLY A 38 17.24 2.63 -6.09
N GLU A 39 16.36 2.14 -6.97
CA GLU A 39 15.49 3.00 -7.79
C GLU A 39 14.39 3.66 -6.94
N ILE A 40 14.11 4.93 -7.24
CA ILE A 40 13.01 5.69 -6.63
C ILE A 40 11.84 5.71 -7.62
N HIS A 41 10.70 5.19 -7.19
CA HIS A 41 9.46 5.21 -7.94
C HIS A 41 8.49 6.23 -7.34
N THR A 42 7.77 6.92 -8.22
CA THR A 42 6.62 7.74 -7.83
C THR A 42 5.37 6.88 -7.83
N GLY A 43 4.74 6.78 -6.67
CA GLY A 43 3.48 6.09 -6.45
C GLY A 43 2.37 7.02 -5.96
N SER A 44 1.20 6.44 -5.73
CA SER A 44 0.04 7.11 -5.15
C SER A 44 -0.61 6.24 -4.08
N ILE A 45 -1.17 6.88 -3.06
CA ILE A 45 -1.90 6.21 -1.99
C ILE A 45 -3.25 5.75 -2.50
N ARG A 46 -3.58 4.50 -2.19
CA ARG A 46 -4.89 3.89 -2.41
C ARG A 46 -5.49 3.46 -1.09
N ILE A 47 -6.70 3.94 -0.85
CA ILE A 47 -7.47 3.61 0.34
C ILE A 47 -8.48 2.53 -0.05
N LYS A 48 -8.45 1.38 0.61
CA LYS A 48 -9.41 0.28 0.39
C LYS A 48 -10.17 0.02 1.69
N ALA A 49 -11.46 0.31 1.69
CA ALA A 49 -12.33 -0.06 2.81
C ALA A 49 -12.75 -1.53 2.65
N VAL A 50 -12.38 -2.37 3.60
CA VAL A 50 -12.85 -3.76 3.66
C VAL A 50 -14.07 -3.80 4.58
N THR A 51 -15.24 -4.05 3.99
CA THR A 51 -16.51 -4.21 4.71
C THR A 51 -17.17 -5.52 4.27
N CYS A 52 -17.64 -6.34 5.22
CA CYS A 52 -18.31 -7.60 4.88
C CYS A 52 -19.83 -7.48 4.73
N GLY A 53 -20.39 -6.27 4.87
CA GLY A 53 -21.84 -6.01 4.77
C GLY A 53 -22.70 -6.55 5.92
N LYS A 54 -22.17 -7.42 6.80
CA LYS A 54 -22.90 -7.97 7.95
C LYS A 54 -22.94 -6.99 9.11
N LYS A 55 -24.14 -6.55 9.49
CA LYS A 55 -24.38 -5.65 10.64
C LYS A 55 -23.81 -6.27 11.93
N GLY A 56 -22.94 -5.52 12.62
CA GLY A 56 -22.34 -5.93 13.89
C GLY A 56 -21.25 -7.00 13.80
N CYS A 57 -20.70 -7.29 12.62
CA CYS A 57 -19.62 -8.26 12.50
C CYS A 57 -18.29 -7.69 13.03
N THR A 58 -17.73 -8.34 14.06
CA THR A 58 -16.44 -8.00 14.69
C THR A 58 -15.33 -9.02 14.37
N LYS A 59 -15.67 -10.11 13.66
CA LYS A 59 -14.73 -11.20 13.33
C LYS A 59 -13.91 -10.92 12.07
N CYS A 60 -14.50 -10.21 11.11
CA CYS A 60 -13.78 -9.84 9.89
C CYS A 60 -12.91 -8.62 10.17
N PRO A 61 -11.75 -8.49 9.50
CA PRO A 61 -10.84 -7.39 9.70
C PRO A 61 -11.38 -6.14 8.97
N HIS A 62 -12.43 -5.55 9.54
CA HIS A 62 -13.13 -4.38 9.00
C HIS A 62 -12.33 -3.11 9.25
N HIS A 63 -11.46 -2.81 8.31
CA HIS A 63 -10.67 -1.60 8.39
C HIS A 63 -10.58 -0.92 7.03
N ILE A 64 -10.29 0.36 7.11
CA ILE A 64 -9.83 1.14 5.98
C ILE A 64 -8.33 0.87 5.89
N TYR A 65 -7.87 0.35 4.76
CA TYR A 65 -6.47 0.00 4.55
C TYR A 65 -5.81 0.95 3.55
N ALA A 66 -4.59 1.36 3.85
CA ALA A 66 -3.76 2.14 2.94
C ALA A 66 -2.78 1.23 2.19
N TYR A 67 -2.64 1.51 0.89
CA TYR A 67 -1.67 0.87 0.00
C TYR A 67 -0.92 1.95 -0.79
N ALA A 68 0.39 1.75 -1.02
CA ALA A 68 1.14 2.51 -2.01
C ALA A 68 1.07 1.78 -3.34
N LYS A 69 0.49 2.41 -4.35
CA LYS A 69 0.42 1.89 -5.71
C LYS A 69 1.46 2.60 -6.58
N PHE A 70 2.40 1.86 -7.13
CA PHE A 70 3.50 2.38 -7.96
C PHE A 70 3.77 1.42 -9.11
N ARG A 71 4.60 1.83 -10.07
CA ARG A 71 5.03 0.96 -11.17
C ARG A 71 6.49 0.60 -10.98
N THR A 72 6.79 -0.69 -11.13
CA THR A 72 8.16 -1.20 -11.31
C THR A 72 8.24 -1.76 -12.73
N GLY A 73 9.05 -1.12 -13.57
CA GLY A 73 9.07 -1.37 -15.03
C GLY A 73 7.67 -1.32 -15.65
N LYS A 74 7.21 -2.47 -16.19
CA LYS A 74 5.89 -2.62 -16.84
C LYS A 74 4.78 -3.11 -15.91
N LYS A 75 5.09 -3.42 -14.64
CA LYS A 75 4.14 -3.98 -13.67
C LYS A 75 3.66 -2.91 -12.71
N VAL A 76 2.37 -2.96 -12.37
CA VAL A 76 1.79 -2.16 -11.30
C VAL A 76 1.89 -2.98 -10.01
N THR A 77 2.52 -2.41 -9.00
CA THR A 77 2.74 -3.05 -7.70
C THR A 77 2.00 -2.26 -6.62
N GLU A 78 1.45 -2.98 -5.65
CA GLU A 78 0.81 -2.41 -4.47
C GLU A 78 1.54 -2.89 -3.22
N LYS A 79 1.93 -1.95 -2.35
CA LYS A 79 2.55 -2.24 -1.05
C LYS A 79 1.55 -1.90 0.05
N TYR A 80 1.26 -2.84 0.95
CA TYR A 80 0.45 -2.59 2.12
C TYR A 80 1.17 -1.65 3.10
N LEU A 81 0.48 -0.62 3.54
CA LEU A 81 1.03 0.43 4.39
C LEU A 81 0.50 0.36 5.83
N GLY A 82 -0.71 -0.17 6.01
CA GLY A 82 -1.35 -0.27 7.31
C GLY A 82 -2.85 -0.02 7.24
N VAL A 83 -3.47 0.02 8.42
CA VAL A 83 -4.82 0.54 8.61
C VAL A 83 -4.74 2.07 8.55
N ALA A 84 -5.49 2.67 7.62
CA ALA A 84 -5.79 4.09 7.62
C ALA A 84 -6.82 4.38 8.73
N ARG A 85 -6.55 5.40 9.53
CA ARG A 85 -7.41 5.89 10.62
C ARG A 85 -7.65 7.38 10.43
#